data_AF-A0AAQ1J5D8-F1
#
_entry.id   AF-A0AAQ1J5D8-F1
#
_cell.length_a   1.000
_cell.length_b   1.000
_cell.length_c   1.000
_cell.angle_alpha   90.00
_cell.angle_beta   90.00
_cell.angle_gamma   90.00
#
_symmetry.space_group_name_H-M   'P 1'
#
loop_
_entity.id
_entity.type
_entity.pdbx_description
1 polymer ?
#
loop_
_entity_poly.entity_id
_entity_poly.type
_entity_poly.pdbx_seq_one_letter_code
_entity_poly.pdbx_strand_id
1 'polypeptide(L)'
;MMRALVLAALVGLVAALLTWTRPGATGGTATDPVVIQVLDNGFHTDIAVPRAALERRGGPLARAVQALAPGDWILIGWGDAKFYVDQRPISDRLPDGARAFLHPGNRSVLMLAPRAEDPRLAYGEDSAALTLSRARFERLAARVEASLDLSNGRPHIAALRPGDDARFFASRETFSILHLCNHWTASVLNAGGVAIRPVPAITSGEVMRSVRAAERARKLDRPPLRD
;
A
#
# COMPACT_ATOMS: atom_id res chain seq x y z
N MET A 1 36.26 15.40 -23.32
CA MET A 1 35.10 14.87 -24.07
C MET A 1 34.49 13.63 -23.40
N MET A 2 35.23 12.54 -23.18
CA MET A 2 34.69 11.30 -22.56
C MET A 2 34.04 11.49 -21.18
N ARG A 3 34.66 12.26 -20.27
CA ARG A 3 34.08 12.55 -18.93
C ARG A 3 32.74 13.30 -19.00
N ALA A 4 32.60 14.24 -19.94
CA ALA A 4 31.37 14.99 -20.12
C ALA A 4 30.24 14.12 -20.70
N LEU A 5 30.57 13.20 -21.62
CA LEU A 5 29.62 12.24 -22.17
C LEU A 5 29.14 11.25 -21.10
N VAL A 6 30.04 10.73 -20.27
CA VAL A 6 29.67 9.86 -19.14
C VAL A 6 28.75 10.58 -18.15
N LEU A 7 29.08 11.83 -17.79
CA LEU A 7 28.24 12.62 -16.90
C LEU A 7 26.85 12.87 -17.49
N ALA A 8 26.77 13.26 -18.77
CA ALA A 8 25.50 13.48 -19.45
C ALA A 8 24.65 12.20 -19.51
N ALA A 9 25.27 11.04 -19.78
CA ALA A 9 24.58 9.76 -19.78
C ALA A 9 24.03 9.38 -18.38
N LEU A 10 24.81 9.61 -17.33
CA LEU A 10 24.37 9.36 -15.95
C LEU A 10 23.20 10.26 -15.56
N VAL A 11 23.26 11.56 -15.90
CA VAL A 11 22.16 12.49 -15.66
C VAL A 11 20.91 12.06 -16.43
N GLY A 12 21.06 11.67 -17.69
CA GLY A 12 19.95 11.16 -18.51
C GLY A 12 19.32 9.89 -17.91
N LEU A 13 20.12 8.95 -17.43
CA LEU A 13 19.64 7.72 -16.78
C LEU A 13 18.88 8.03 -15.48
N VAL A 14 19.42 8.91 -14.63
CA VAL A 14 18.75 9.33 -13.38
C VAL A 14 17.42 10.01 -13.69
N ALA A 15 17.39 10.93 -14.66
CA ALA A 15 16.16 11.58 -15.08
C ALA A 15 15.13 10.57 -15.60
N ALA A 16 15.55 9.61 -16.44
CA ALA A 16 14.68 8.55 -16.93
C ALA A 16 14.09 7.72 -15.78
N LEU A 17 14.90 7.31 -14.81
CA LEU A 17 14.44 6.54 -13.65
C LEU A 17 13.47 7.32 -12.75
N LEU A 18 13.75 8.61 -12.50
CA LEU A 18 12.90 9.47 -11.65
C LEU A 18 11.58 9.87 -12.32
N THR A 19 11.53 9.87 -13.65
CA THR A 19 10.34 10.21 -14.43
C THR A 19 9.59 8.98 -14.95
N TRP A 20 10.18 7.79 -14.84
CA TRP A 20 9.54 6.56 -15.32
C TRP A 20 8.21 6.32 -14.60
N THR A 21 7.15 6.27 -15.40
CA THR A 21 5.81 5.93 -14.94
C THR A 21 5.47 4.51 -15.37
N ARG A 22 4.98 3.72 -14.42
CA ARG A 22 4.38 2.42 -14.69
C ARG A 22 2.87 2.62 -14.79
N PRO A 23 2.25 2.32 -15.95
CA PRO A 23 0.81 2.45 -16.10
C PRO A 23 0.09 1.47 -15.16
N GLY A 24 -1.11 1.86 -14.72
CA GLY A 24 -1.99 0.99 -13.95
C GLY A 24 -2.63 -0.10 -14.82
N ALA A 25 -3.07 -1.19 -14.18
CA ALA A 25 -3.83 -2.23 -14.87
C ALA A 25 -5.12 -1.67 -15.50
N THR A 26 -5.28 -1.85 -16.81
CA THR A 26 -6.42 -1.39 -17.60
C THR A 26 -7.66 -2.28 -17.44
N GLY A 27 -8.82 -1.80 -17.86
CA GLY A 27 -10.08 -2.54 -17.82
C GLY A 27 -10.85 -2.51 -16.49
N GLY A 28 -12.10 -2.95 -16.55
CA GLY A 28 -13.08 -2.93 -15.45
C GLY A 28 -14.00 -1.71 -15.51
N THR A 29 -15.13 -1.85 -16.19
CA THR A 29 -16.22 -0.84 -16.24
C THR A 29 -16.78 -0.58 -14.83
N ALA A 30 -17.34 0.61 -14.61
CA ALA A 30 -17.78 1.11 -13.31
C ALA A 30 -19.08 0.47 -12.80
N THR A 31 -19.15 -0.86 -12.77
CA THR A 31 -20.20 -1.60 -12.08
C THR A 31 -19.74 -1.87 -10.64
N ASP A 32 -20.59 -1.54 -9.67
CA ASP A 32 -20.39 -1.83 -8.24
C ASP A 32 -19.07 -1.26 -7.67
N PRO A 33 -18.98 0.08 -7.55
CA PRO A 33 -17.76 0.74 -7.14
C PRO A 33 -17.41 0.47 -5.67
N VAL A 34 -16.13 0.23 -5.40
CA VAL A 34 -15.56 0.17 -4.05
C VAL A 34 -14.73 1.42 -3.83
N VAL A 35 -15.06 2.17 -2.77
CA VAL A 35 -14.27 3.32 -2.33
C VAL A 35 -13.31 2.85 -1.25
N ILE A 36 -12.01 3.09 -1.47
CA ILE A 36 -10.95 2.86 -0.50
C ILE A 36 -10.30 4.20 -0.14
N GLN A 37 -9.60 4.26 0.99
CA GLN A 37 -8.75 5.40 1.34
C GLN A 37 -7.29 4.99 1.30
N VAL A 38 -6.44 5.89 0.81
CA VAL A 38 -4.99 5.82 1.05
C VAL A 38 -4.66 6.85 2.10
N LEU A 39 -3.93 6.43 3.13
CA LEU A 39 -3.64 7.19 4.33
C LEU A 39 -2.15 7.46 4.40
N ASP A 40 -1.75 8.68 4.75
CA ASP A 40 -0.37 9.10 4.93
C ASP A 40 -0.15 9.55 6.39
N ASN A 41 0.99 9.21 6.97
CA ASN A 41 1.41 9.72 8.28
C ASN A 41 2.70 10.56 8.22
N GLY A 42 3.09 10.98 7.02
CA GLY A 42 4.31 11.73 6.71
C GLY A 42 5.52 10.85 6.38
N PHE A 43 5.47 9.55 6.67
CA PHE A 43 6.55 8.60 6.38
C PHE A 43 6.07 7.33 5.68
N HIS A 44 4.90 6.83 6.08
CA HIS A 44 4.33 5.56 5.68
C HIS A 44 2.95 5.76 5.05
N THR A 45 2.58 4.85 4.15
CA THR A 45 1.23 4.80 3.59
C THR A 45 0.54 3.49 3.89
N ASP A 46 -0.69 3.61 4.41
CA ASP A 46 -1.63 2.50 4.62
C ASP A 46 -2.79 2.60 3.63
N ILE A 47 -3.45 1.46 3.37
CA ILE A 47 -4.68 1.40 2.57
C ILE A 47 -5.83 0.99 3.47
N ALA A 48 -6.86 1.82 3.59
CA ALA A 48 -8.10 1.45 4.26
C ALA A 48 -9.15 0.97 3.26
N VAL A 49 -9.69 -0.21 3.52
CA VAL A 49 -10.67 -0.88 2.66
C VAL A 49 -11.92 -1.21 3.47
N PRO A 50 -13.14 -1.07 2.91
CA PRO A 50 -14.35 -1.56 3.56
C PRO A 50 -14.24 -3.05 3.84
N ARG A 51 -14.41 -3.46 5.11
CA ARG A 51 -14.35 -4.86 5.55
C ARG A 51 -15.21 -5.77 4.67
N ALA A 52 -16.47 -5.36 4.47
CA ALA A 52 -17.42 -6.15 3.69
C ALA A 52 -16.96 -6.41 2.25
N ALA A 53 -16.17 -5.51 1.65
CA ALA A 53 -15.63 -5.72 0.31
C ALA A 53 -14.55 -6.82 0.30
N LEU A 54 -13.69 -6.88 1.31
CA LEU A 54 -12.69 -7.95 1.47
C LEU A 54 -13.36 -9.29 1.80
N GLU A 55 -14.35 -9.30 2.68
CA GLU A 55 -15.04 -10.53 3.09
C GLU A 55 -15.81 -11.16 1.92
N ARG A 56 -16.50 -10.36 1.09
CA ARG A 56 -17.24 -10.84 -0.08
C ARG A 56 -16.35 -11.52 -1.13
N ARG A 57 -15.08 -11.14 -1.22
CA ARG A 57 -14.12 -11.74 -2.17
C ARG A 57 -13.85 -13.21 -1.84
N GLY A 58 -13.89 -13.58 -0.56
CA GLY A 58 -13.41 -14.87 -0.11
C GLY A 58 -11.88 -15.03 -0.22
N GLY A 59 -11.41 -16.27 -0.04
CA GLY A 59 -9.98 -16.59 -0.05
C GLY A 59 -9.24 -16.34 1.28
N PRO A 60 -7.92 -16.59 1.32
CA PRO A 60 -7.08 -16.40 2.50
C PRO A 60 -7.19 -15.02 3.17
N LEU A 61 -7.21 -13.94 2.41
CA LEU A 61 -7.31 -12.57 2.95
C LEU A 61 -8.66 -12.33 3.62
N ALA A 62 -9.76 -12.78 3.01
CA ALA A 62 -11.09 -12.70 3.62
C ALA A 62 -11.15 -13.45 4.95
N ARG A 63 -10.57 -14.66 5.02
CA ARG A 63 -10.52 -15.45 6.27
C ARG A 63 -9.68 -14.75 7.35
N ALA A 64 -8.59 -14.09 6.98
CA ALA A 64 -7.80 -13.29 7.91
C ALA A 64 -8.64 -12.14 8.49
N VAL A 65 -9.37 -11.43 7.63
CA VAL A 65 -10.24 -10.31 8.02
C VAL A 65 -11.39 -10.77 8.93
N GLN A 66 -12.04 -11.89 8.62
CA GLN A 66 -13.14 -12.46 9.42
C GLN A 66 -12.70 -12.84 10.85
N ALA A 67 -11.41 -13.13 11.06
CA ALA A 67 -10.86 -13.47 12.37
C ALA A 67 -10.45 -12.26 13.23
N LEU A 68 -10.53 -11.03 12.69
CA LEU A 68 -10.20 -9.80 13.40
C LEU A 68 -11.37 -9.34 14.29
N ALA A 69 -11.06 -8.49 15.27
CA ALA A 69 -12.08 -7.76 16.03
C ALA A 69 -13.02 -6.96 15.12
N PRO A 70 -14.27 -6.64 15.55
CA PRO A 70 -15.24 -5.91 14.73
C PRO A 70 -14.74 -4.55 14.23
N GLY A 71 -15.29 -4.09 13.10
CA GLY A 71 -15.03 -2.76 12.53
C GLY A 71 -15.35 -2.69 11.04
N ASP A 72 -15.85 -1.56 10.55
CA ASP A 72 -16.32 -1.40 9.17
C ASP A 72 -15.20 -1.27 8.15
N TRP A 73 -14.00 -0.88 8.60
CA TRP A 73 -12.82 -0.68 7.78
C TRP A 73 -11.67 -1.57 8.24
N ILE A 74 -10.87 -2.02 7.28
CA ILE A 74 -9.59 -2.68 7.54
C ILE A 74 -8.48 -1.79 7.01
N LEU A 75 -7.61 -1.31 7.89
CA LEU A 75 -6.34 -0.70 7.52
C LEU A 75 -5.36 -1.81 7.20
N ILE A 76 -4.73 -1.67 6.04
CA ILE A 76 -3.77 -2.61 5.48
C ILE A 76 -2.45 -1.89 5.30
N GLY A 77 -1.43 -2.38 5.99
CA GLY A 77 -0.06 -1.88 5.90
C GLY A 77 0.94 -3.00 5.71
N TRP A 78 2.15 -2.66 5.29
CA TRP A 78 3.22 -3.63 5.09
C TRP A 78 4.57 -3.05 5.47
N GLY A 79 5.42 -3.84 6.13
CA GLY A 79 6.74 -3.37 6.51
C GLY A 79 7.64 -4.47 7.08
N ASP A 80 8.84 -4.07 7.49
CA ASP A 80 9.81 -4.96 8.13
C ASP A 80 9.25 -5.58 9.41
N ALA A 81 9.42 -6.89 9.58
CA ALA A 81 8.80 -7.68 10.64
C ALA A 81 9.26 -7.31 12.07
N LYS A 82 10.39 -6.63 12.23
CA LYS A 82 10.90 -6.18 13.53
C LYS A 82 10.61 -4.71 13.74
N PHE A 83 11.07 -3.86 12.82
CA PHE A 83 10.95 -2.41 12.95
C PHE A 83 9.49 -1.96 12.88
N TYR A 84 8.69 -2.52 11.99
CA TYR A 84 7.30 -2.08 11.84
C TYR A 84 6.48 -2.47 13.07
N VAL A 85 6.66 -3.67 13.62
CA VAL A 85 5.87 -4.17 14.76
C VAL A 85 6.18 -3.41 16.06
N ASP A 86 7.43 -3.02 16.28
CA ASP A 86 7.90 -2.41 17.52
C ASP A 86 7.33 -0.99 17.74
N GLN A 87 6.72 -0.77 18.91
CA GLN A 87 6.04 0.47 19.31
C GLN A 87 6.93 1.45 20.08
N ARG A 88 8.20 1.12 20.37
CA ARG A 88 9.11 2.03 21.07
C ARG A 88 9.35 3.34 20.27
N PRO A 89 9.80 4.42 20.92
CA PRO A 89 10.23 5.63 20.21
C PRO A 89 11.21 5.32 19.07
N ILE A 90 11.14 6.08 17.97
CA ILE A 90 11.99 5.85 16.80
C ILE A 90 13.48 5.95 17.16
N SER A 91 13.84 6.86 18.08
CA SER A 91 15.20 7.01 18.62
C SER A 91 15.80 5.69 19.11
N ASP A 92 14.97 4.85 19.71
CA ASP A 92 15.41 3.61 20.37
C ASP A 92 15.48 2.44 19.38
N ARG A 93 15.07 2.68 18.13
CA ARG A 93 14.96 1.68 17.06
C ARG A 93 15.76 2.05 15.82
N LEU A 94 16.59 3.10 15.88
CA LEU A 94 17.46 3.49 14.78
C LEU A 94 18.35 2.34 14.25
N PRO A 95 18.95 1.49 15.10
CA PRO A 95 19.71 0.34 14.60
C PRO A 95 18.83 -0.66 13.81
N ASP A 96 17.60 -0.88 14.27
CA ASP A 96 16.65 -1.75 13.58
C ASP A 96 16.15 -1.15 12.26
N GLY A 97 16.00 0.18 12.20
CA GLY A 97 15.73 0.92 10.98
C GLY A 97 16.89 0.80 9.99
N ALA A 98 18.13 1.01 10.44
CA ALA A 98 19.31 0.85 9.60
C ALA A 98 19.43 -0.57 9.03
N ARG A 99 19.20 -1.60 9.85
CA ARG A 99 19.13 -3.00 9.38
C ARG A 99 18.02 -3.19 8.35
N ALA A 100 16.80 -2.70 8.63
CA ALA A 100 15.67 -2.84 7.72
C ALA A 100 15.98 -2.25 6.33
N PHE A 101 16.68 -1.11 6.28
CA PHE A 101 17.06 -0.48 5.03
C PHE A 101 18.23 -1.18 4.31
N LEU A 102 19.30 -1.47 5.04
CA LEU A 102 20.59 -1.83 4.43
C LEU A 102 20.77 -3.34 4.22
N HIS A 103 20.11 -4.18 5.02
CA HIS A 103 20.25 -5.62 4.88
C HIS A 103 19.26 -6.16 3.83
N PRO A 104 19.69 -6.91 2.81
CA PRO A 104 18.76 -7.56 1.89
C PRO A 104 18.03 -8.72 2.59
N GLY A 105 16.83 -9.06 2.12
CA GLY A 105 16.12 -10.27 2.55
C GLY A 105 15.47 -10.19 3.94
N ASN A 106 15.25 -9.00 4.49
CA ASN A 106 14.57 -8.89 5.78
C ASN A 106 13.15 -9.44 5.71
N ARG A 107 12.75 -10.20 6.73
CA ARG A 107 11.36 -10.66 6.88
C ARG A 107 10.42 -9.46 6.95
N SER A 108 9.24 -9.60 6.37
CA SER A 108 8.20 -8.57 6.38
C SER A 108 6.89 -9.12 6.93
N VAL A 109 5.99 -8.20 7.28
CA VAL A 109 4.64 -8.52 7.76
C VAL A 109 3.60 -7.68 7.05
N LEU A 110 2.43 -8.28 6.83
CA LEU A 110 1.20 -7.57 6.43
C LEU A 110 0.39 -7.28 7.69
N MET A 111 0.16 -6.01 7.98
CA MET A 111 -0.70 -5.57 9.06
C MET A 111 -2.14 -5.50 8.57
N LEU A 112 -3.08 -6.09 9.32
CA LEU A 112 -4.50 -5.83 9.21
C LEU A 112 -5.01 -5.27 10.54
N ALA A 113 -5.56 -4.06 10.52
CA ALA A 113 -6.09 -3.40 11.71
C ALA A 113 -7.55 -2.99 11.49
N PRO A 114 -8.51 -3.57 12.25
CA PRO A 114 -9.91 -3.17 12.15
C PRO A 114 -10.12 -1.75 12.69
N ARG A 115 -11.01 -1.00 12.06
CA ARG A 115 -11.46 0.34 12.50
C ARG A 115 -12.96 0.44 12.36
N ALA A 116 -13.61 0.94 13.41
CA ALA A 116 -15.05 1.19 13.39
C ALA A 116 -15.40 2.40 12.52
N GLU A 117 -14.63 3.48 12.64
CA GLU A 117 -14.91 4.74 11.95
C GLU A 117 -14.24 4.84 10.58
N ASP A 118 -14.81 5.69 9.72
CA ASP A 118 -14.21 6.06 8.44
C ASP A 118 -12.83 6.71 8.69
N PRO A 119 -11.74 6.14 8.16
CA PRO A 119 -10.39 6.65 8.41
C PRO A 119 -10.18 8.10 7.95
N ARG A 120 -11.01 8.63 7.05
CA ARG A 120 -10.97 10.06 6.69
C ARG A 120 -11.16 10.98 7.89
N LEU A 121 -11.92 10.57 8.89
CA LEU A 121 -12.19 11.39 10.08
C LEU A 121 -10.91 11.59 10.92
N ALA A 122 -10.05 10.57 10.98
CA ALA A 122 -8.79 10.62 11.73
C ALA A 122 -7.65 11.27 10.93
N TYR A 123 -7.61 11.10 9.62
CA TYR A 123 -6.49 11.55 8.77
C TYR A 123 -6.75 12.89 8.05
N GLY A 124 -8.01 13.28 7.85
CA GLY A 124 -8.36 14.52 7.17
C GLY A 124 -7.68 14.66 5.80
N GLU A 125 -6.94 15.76 5.62
CA GLU A 125 -6.19 16.06 4.39
C GLU A 125 -5.06 15.08 4.10
N ASP A 126 -4.58 14.32 5.09
CA ASP A 126 -3.57 13.27 4.92
C ASP A 126 -4.18 11.95 4.40
N SER A 127 -5.43 11.99 3.96
CA SER A 127 -6.09 10.89 3.26
C SER A 127 -6.49 11.28 1.83
N ALA A 128 -6.58 10.28 0.95
CA ALA A 128 -7.08 10.44 -0.41
C ALA A 128 -7.98 9.26 -0.81
N ALA A 129 -9.16 9.57 -1.34
CA ALA A 129 -10.13 8.58 -1.76
C ALA A 129 -9.83 8.04 -3.16
N LEU A 130 -9.90 6.72 -3.30
CA LEU A 130 -9.80 6.05 -4.58
C LEU A 130 -11.07 5.22 -4.82
N THR A 131 -11.82 5.56 -5.87
CA THR A 131 -12.97 4.77 -6.29
C THR A 131 -12.55 3.78 -7.37
N LEU A 132 -12.71 2.50 -7.08
CA LEU A 132 -12.36 1.38 -7.95
C LEU A 132 -13.62 0.72 -8.48
N SER A 133 -13.63 0.26 -9.73
CA SER A 133 -14.61 -0.74 -10.14
C SER A 133 -14.37 -2.05 -9.41
N ARG A 134 -15.39 -2.91 -9.32
CA ARG A 134 -15.26 -4.26 -8.74
C ARG A 134 -14.02 -5.00 -9.25
N ALA A 135 -13.81 -5.04 -10.58
CA ALA A 135 -12.66 -5.72 -11.18
C ALA A 135 -11.29 -5.12 -10.80
N ARG A 136 -11.20 -3.79 -10.64
CA ARG A 136 -9.98 -3.13 -10.16
C ARG A 136 -9.72 -3.43 -8.68
N PHE A 137 -10.78 -3.42 -7.87
CA PHE A 137 -10.71 -3.80 -6.47
C PHE A 137 -10.24 -5.26 -6.32
N GLU A 138 -10.76 -6.19 -7.11
CA GLU A 138 -10.33 -7.60 -7.08
C GLU A 138 -8.83 -7.77 -7.34
N ARG A 139 -8.28 -7.02 -8.31
CA ARG A 139 -6.83 -7.04 -8.59
C ARG A 139 -6.00 -6.46 -7.45
N LEU A 140 -6.48 -5.37 -6.84
CA LEU A 140 -5.84 -4.76 -5.68
C LEU A 140 -5.83 -5.74 -4.51
N ALA A 141 -6.99 -6.31 -4.16
CA ALA A 141 -7.12 -7.28 -3.08
C ALA A 141 -6.30 -8.55 -3.33
N ALA A 142 -6.25 -9.04 -4.58
CA ALA A 142 -5.39 -10.16 -4.95
C ALA A 142 -3.90 -9.84 -4.78
N ARG A 143 -3.47 -8.59 -5.07
CA ARG A 143 -2.08 -8.16 -4.85
C ARG A 143 -1.73 -8.07 -3.36
N VAL A 144 -2.67 -7.67 -2.51
CA VAL A 144 -2.52 -7.72 -1.05
C VAL A 144 -2.46 -9.18 -0.56
N GLU A 145 -3.36 -10.04 -1.02
CA GLU A 145 -3.39 -11.45 -0.65
C GLU A 145 -2.11 -12.19 -1.07
N ALA A 146 -1.54 -11.83 -2.23
CA ALA A 146 -0.28 -12.38 -2.71
C ALA A 146 0.93 -12.05 -1.82
N SER A 147 0.83 -11.04 -0.95
CA SER A 147 1.85 -10.73 0.06
C SER A 147 1.82 -11.70 1.23
N LEU A 148 0.69 -12.33 1.52
CA LEU A 148 0.56 -13.24 2.66
C LEU A 148 1.44 -14.48 2.47
N ASP A 149 2.16 -14.85 3.53
CA ASP A 149 2.76 -16.17 3.62
C ASP A 149 1.70 -17.17 4.09
N LEU A 150 1.39 -18.13 3.22
CA LEU A 150 0.32 -19.10 3.42
C LEU A 150 0.90 -20.47 3.76
N SER A 151 0.57 -20.97 4.94
CA SER A 151 0.83 -22.36 5.32
C SER A 151 -0.46 -23.15 5.19
N ASN A 152 -0.46 -24.21 4.37
CA ASN A 152 -1.65 -25.02 4.07
C ASN A 152 -2.86 -24.17 3.60
N GLY A 153 -2.60 -23.14 2.78
CA GLY A 153 -3.64 -22.25 2.26
C GLY A 153 -4.23 -21.27 3.28
N ARG A 154 -3.62 -21.13 4.46
CA ARG A 154 -4.05 -20.22 5.52
C ARG A 154 -2.94 -19.21 5.88
N PRO A 155 -3.28 -17.93 6.08
CA PRO A 155 -2.32 -16.97 6.59
C PRO A 155 -2.07 -17.23 8.07
N HIS A 156 -0.88 -16.92 8.55
CA HIS A 156 -0.50 -17.09 9.95
C HIS A 156 0.03 -15.79 10.55
N ILE A 157 -0.28 -15.57 11.82
CA ILE A 157 0.11 -14.38 12.57
C ILE A 157 1.58 -14.53 12.99
N ALA A 158 2.41 -13.58 12.58
CA ALA A 158 3.82 -13.49 12.95
C ALA A 158 4.02 -12.69 14.24
N ALA A 159 3.16 -11.70 14.51
CA ALA A 159 3.26 -10.88 15.70
C ALA A 159 1.91 -10.25 16.12
N LEU A 160 1.85 -9.88 17.40
CA LEU A 160 0.79 -9.10 18.02
C LEU A 160 1.40 -7.86 18.64
N ARG A 161 0.66 -6.76 18.65
CA ARG A 161 1.02 -5.56 19.40
C ARG A 161 0.18 -5.49 20.68
N PRO A 162 0.79 -5.30 21.86
CA PRO A 162 0.04 -5.08 23.09
C PRO A 162 -0.87 -3.85 22.97
N GLY A 163 -2.14 -3.98 23.39
CA GLY A 163 -3.11 -2.88 23.41
C GLY A 163 -3.61 -2.41 22.04
N ASP A 164 -3.37 -3.17 20.95
CA ASP A 164 -3.83 -2.86 19.60
C ASP A 164 -4.58 -4.08 19.01
N ASP A 165 -5.64 -3.81 18.25
CA ASP A 165 -6.41 -4.82 17.52
C ASP A 165 -5.77 -5.20 16.18
N ALA A 166 -4.69 -4.53 15.79
CA ALA A 166 -3.86 -4.91 14.67
C ALA A 166 -3.31 -6.35 14.83
N ARG A 167 -3.32 -7.09 13.71
CA ARG A 167 -2.67 -8.39 13.58
C ARG A 167 -1.64 -8.33 12.46
N PHE A 168 -0.44 -8.83 12.75
CA PHE A 168 0.67 -8.84 11.79
C PHE A 168 0.82 -10.26 11.26
N PHE A 169 0.42 -10.45 10.01
CA PHE A 169 0.57 -11.71 9.31
C PHE A 169 1.95 -11.80 8.67
N ALA A 170 2.55 -12.99 8.69
CA ALA A 170 3.79 -13.22 7.95
C ALA A 170 3.58 -12.89 6.47
N SER A 171 4.55 -12.21 5.88
CA SER A 171 4.56 -11.92 4.45
C SER A 171 5.70 -12.68 3.76
N ARG A 172 5.42 -13.14 2.54
CA ARG A 172 6.40 -13.84 1.70
C ARG A 172 7.35 -12.90 0.95
N GLU A 173 7.07 -11.60 0.99
CA GLU A 173 7.94 -10.56 0.43
C GLU A 173 9.06 -10.19 1.41
N THR A 174 10.11 -9.55 0.91
CA THR A 174 11.26 -9.13 1.74
C THR A 174 11.43 -7.62 1.74
N PHE A 175 11.80 -7.05 2.89
CA PHE A 175 11.97 -5.61 3.06
C PHE A 175 13.44 -5.19 2.83
N SER A 176 13.64 -4.10 2.10
CA SER A 176 14.96 -3.46 1.91
C SER A 176 14.80 -2.02 1.39
N ILE A 177 15.89 -1.26 1.26
CA ILE A 177 15.87 0.07 0.62
C ILE A 177 15.31 0.07 -0.81
N LEU A 178 15.40 -1.06 -1.52
CA LEU A 178 14.84 -1.21 -2.86
C LEU A 178 13.36 -1.63 -2.84
N HIS A 179 12.85 -2.15 -1.72
CA HIS A 179 11.46 -2.55 -1.53
C HIS A 179 10.96 -2.12 -0.15
N LEU A 180 10.60 -0.83 -0.06
CA LEU A 180 10.10 -0.18 1.13
C LEU A 180 8.58 -0.29 1.22
N CYS A 181 8.01 0.13 2.35
CA CYS A 181 6.56 0.17 2.56
C CYS A 181 5.82 0.94 1.45
N ASN A 182 6.33 2.11 1.06
CA ASN A 182 5.70 2.92 0.02
C ASN A 182 5.82 2.29 -1.38
N HIS A 183 6.88 1.51 -1.66
CA HIS A 183 6.96 0.69 -2.89
C HIS A 183 5.89 -0.40 -2.90
N TRP A 184 5.70 -1.08 -1.76
CA TRP A 184 4.65 -2.08 -1.60
C TRP A 184 3.27 -1.46 -1.84
N THR A 185 2.95 -0.35 -1.16
CA THR A 185 1.67 0.36 -1.32
C THR A 185 1.47 0.83 -2.77
N ALA A 186 2.49 1.41 -3.41
CA ALA A 186 2.43 1.78 -4.82
C ALA A 186 2.14 0.57 -5.72
N SER A 187 2.75 -0.59 -5.45
CA SER A 187 2.52 -1.81 -6.24
C SER A 187 1.07 -2.33 -6.10
N VAL A 188 0.48 -2.23 -4.90
CA VAL A 188 -0.91 -2.58 -4.61
C VAL A 188 -1.87 -1.64 -5.36
N LEU A 189 -1.62 -0.34 -5.30
CA LEU A 189 -2.40 0.67 -6.03
C LEU A 189 -2.28 0.50 -7.54
N ASN A 190 -1.10 0.13 -8.04
CA ASN A 190 -0.87 -0.12 -9.46
C ASN A 190 -1.67 -1.31 -9.99
N ALA A 191 -1.78 -2.38 -9.21
CA ALA A 191 -2.67 -3.50 -9.52
C ALA A 191 -4.15 -3.07 -9.60
N GLY A 192 -4.54 -2.10 -8.76
CA GLY A 192 -5.85 -1.44 -8.78
C GLY A 192 -6.05 -0.42 -9.91
N GLY A 193 -5.05 -0.20 -10.77
CA GLY A 193 -5.16 0.70 -11.93
C GLY A 193 -4.60 2.11 -11.73
N VAL A 194 -3.90 2.38 -10.63
CA VAL A 194 -3.22 3.67 -10.42
C VAL A 194 -1.87 3.68 -11.16
N ALA A 195 -1.62 4.70 -11.97
CA ALA A 195 -0.27 4.91 -12.52
C ALA A 195 0.67 5.36 -11.39
N ILE A 196 1.85 4.74 -11.29
CA ILE A 196 2.83 5.04 -10.23
C ILE A 196 4.19 5.37 -10.84
N ARG A 197 5.05 6.03 -10.07
CA ARG A 197 6.48 6.15 -10.38
C ARG A 197 7.27 5.24 -9.44
N PRO A 198 7.78 4.09 -9.91
CA PRO A 198 8.36 3.09 -9.01
C PRO A 198 9.54 3.59 -8.18
N VAL A 199 10.46 4.35 -8.78
CA VAL A 199 11.67 4.83 -8.08
C VAL A 199 11.35 5.95 -7.07
N PRO A 200 10.55 6.98 -7.39
CA PRO A 200 10.18 8.02 -6.42
C PRO A 200 9.19 7.55 -5.33
N ALA A 201 8.54 6.38 -5.51
CA ALA A 201 7.63 5.78 -4.53
C ALA A 201 8.32 5.26 -3.25
N ILE A 202 9.57 5.68 -3.00
CA ILE A 202 10.23 5.61 -1.69
C ILE A 202 9.47 6.44 -0.66
N THR A 203 8.90 7.58 -1.08
CA THR A 203 8.23 8.55 -0.19
C THR A 203 6.72 8.40 -0.20
N SER A 204 6.07 8.62 0.95
CA SER A 204 4.61 8.61 1.04
C SER A 204 3.97 9.71 0.18
N GLY A 205 4.59 10.89 0.14
CA GLY A 205 4.13 12.00 -0.70
C GLY A 205 4.08 11.65 -2.19
N GLU A 206 4.94 10.77 -2.71
CA GLU A 206 4.83 10.30 -4.09
C GLU A 206 3.62 9.40 -4.32
N VAL A 207 3.38 8.47 -3.39
CA VAL A 207 2.22 7.60 -3.42
C VAL A 207 0.95 8.45 -3.41
N MET A 208 0.87 9.43 -2.50
CA MET A 208 -0.26 10.33 -2.40
C MET A 208 -0.45 11.19 -3.65
N ARG A 209 0.62 11.67 -4.28
CA ARG A 209 0.53 12.37 -5.59
C ARG A 209 -0.11 11.48 -6.66
N SER A 210 0.31 10.22 -6.74
CA SER A 210 -0.23 9.25 -7.70
C SER A 210 -1.72 8.98 -7.47
N VAL A 211 -2.12 8.80 -6.22
CA VAL A 211 -3.53 8.57 -5.83
C VAL A 211 -4.40 9.79 -6.16
N ARG A 212 -3.97 11.00 -5.77
CA ARG A 212 -4.72 12.23 -6.05
C ARG A 212 -4.82 12.51 -7.56
N ALA A 213 -3.80 12.14 -8.34
CA ALA A 213 -3.88 12.23 -9.81
C ALA A 213 -4.96 11.30 -10.36
N ALA A 214 -5.03 10.05 -9.88
CA ALA A 214 -6.08 9.10 -10.26
C ALA A 214 -7.47 9.56 -9.82
N GLU A 215 -7.60 10.12 -8.62
CA GLU A 215 -8.86 10.70 -8.14
C GLU A 215 -9.35 11.84 -9.04
N ARG A 216 -8.46 12.76 -9.44
CA ARG A 216 -8.78 13.87 -10.35
C ARG A 216 -9.17 13.39 -11.73
N ALA A 217 -8.44 12.45 -12.32
CA ALA A 217 -8.75 11.90 -13.64
C ALA A 217 -10.19 11.34 -13.68
N ARG A 218 -10.58 10.60 -12.63
CA ARG A 218 -11.94 10.07 -12.51
C ARG A 218 -13.02 11.15 -12.35
N LYS A 219 -12.71 12.28 -11.69
CA LYS A 219 -13.65 13.42 -11.59
C LYS A 219 -13.91 14.03 -12.97
N LEU A 220 -12.91 14.08 -13.83
CA LEU A 220 -13.03 14.57 -15.21
C LEU A 220 -13.79 13.60 -16.13
N ASP A 221 -13.66 12.29 -15.89
CA ASP A 221 -14.35 11.25 -16.68
C ASP A 221 -15.85 11.11 -16.35
N ARG A 222 -16.35 11.80 -15.31
CA ARG A 222 -17.79 11.78 -14.99
C ARG A 222 -18.54 12.69 -15.97
N PRO A 223 -19.63 12.22 -16.62
CA PRO A 223 -20.47 13.11 -17.41
C PRO A 223 -20.99 14.24 -16.52
N PRO A 224 -21.13 15.48 -17.05
CA PRO A 224 -21.70 16.58 -16.29
C PRO A 224 -23.06 16.15 -15.73
N LEU A 225 -23.30 16.48 -14.45
CA LEU A 225 -24.61 16.31 -13.84
C LEU A 225 -25.61 17.03 -14.75
N ARG A 226 -26.57 16.28 -15.30
CA ARG A 226 -27.73 16.87 -15.95
C ARG A 226 -28.61 17.37 -14.81
N ASP A 227 -28.59 18.69 -14.60
CA ASP A 227 -29.59 19.39 -13.80
C ASP A 227 -30.98 19.29 -14.47
#